data_AF-A0A1U9V064-F1
#
_entry.id   AF-A0A1U9V064-F1
#
_cell.length_a   1.000
_cell.length_b   1.000
_cell.length_c   1.000
_cell.angle_alpha   90.00
_cell.angle_beta   90.00
_cell.angle_gamma   90.00
#
_symmetry.space_group_name_H-M   'P 1'
#
loop_
_entity.id
_entity.type
_entity.pdbx_description
1 polymer ?
#
loop_
_entity_poly.entity_id
_entity_poly.type
_entity_poly.pdbx_seq_one_letter_code
_entity_poly.pdbx_strand_id
1 'polypeptide(L)'
;MNLASILSTMILASSVSVSSAPVERQLLAITPSDFAQRFNTVAQDTGSGLTLPSFKVEPGWHRAAPSSGVSVLVRASRAGYAIDEVVVVCREVERCFLTICTAALAIDDSVNPLLLQRFIVARIATELGEVGLVMSGLAYIVVTPKEDDYVAVVIRPYLPQDRSASPSQAAREPPDDAHPPQHGHFGPHATPHAAPHGVPLHPHGPLTPTVVGQTAPPQQS
;
A
#
# COMPACT_ATOMS: atom_id res chain seq x y z
N MET A 1 37.78 10.81 62.71
CA MET A 1 38.71 10.33 61.65
C MET A 1 38.25 8.95 61.22
N ASN A 2 38.11 8.76 59.90
CA ASN A 2 37.97 7.49 59.16
C ASN A 2 36.63 6.76 59.27
N LEU A 3 36.04 6.17 58.23
CA LEU A 3 36.20 6.18 56.77
C LEU A 3 34.99 5.36 56.23
N ALA A 4 34.44 5.81 55.10
CA ALA A 4 33.73 5.07 54.07
C ALA A 4 32.84 3.84 54.43
N SER A 5 31.58 3.87 54.00
CA SER A 5 31.13 2.87 53.02
C SER A 5 29.91 3.37 52.25
N ILE A 6 30.17 3.80 51.01
CA ILE A 6 29.18 4.12 49.99
C ILE A 6 28.74 2.77 49.42
N LEU A 7 27.51 2.33 49.70
CA LEU A 7 26.97 1.15 49.04
C LEU A 7 26.25 1.58 47.76
N SER A 8 26.97 1.44 46.65
CA SER A 8 26.51 1.68 45.29
C SER A 8 25.27 0.85 44.94
N THR A 9 24.11 1.50 44.81
CA THR A 9 23.00 0.97 44.01
C THR A 9 23.40 1.05 42.54
N MET A 10 23.99 -0.03 42.01
CA MET A 10 24.09 -0.22 40.56
C MET A 10 22.69 -0.44 40.00
N ILE A 11 22.07 0.64 39.52
CA ILE A 11 20.92 0.55 38.63
C ILE A 11 21.47 0.06 37.29
N LEU A 12 21.23 -1.22 36.99
CA LEU A 12 21.28 -1.73 35.63
C LEU A 12 20.19 -0.99 34.85
N ALA A 13 20.55 0.16 34.28
CA ALA A 13 19.80 0.76 33.20
C ALA A 13 19.90 -0.24 32.04
N SER A 14 18.87 -1.08 31.91
CA SER A 14 18.64 -1.88 30.71
C SER A 14 18.46 -0.91 29.55
N SER A 15 19.58 -0.54 28.93
CA SER A 15 19.62 0.22 27.69
C SER A 15 18.98 -0.65 26.62
N VAL A 16 17.70 -0.42 26.36
CA VAL A 16 17.07 -0.88 25.13
C VAL A 16 17.70 -0.06 24.01
N SER A 17 18.72 -0.63 23.38
CA SER A 17 19.23 -0.11 22.11
C SER A 17 18.13 -0.34 21.07
N VAL A 18 17.24 0.64 20.93
CA VAL A 18 16.38 0.75 19.76
C VAL A 18 17.30 1.07 18.60
N SER A 19 17.77 0.03 17.91
CA SER A 19 18.43 0.18 16.63
C SER A 19 17.36 0.64 15.64
N SER A 20 17.19 1.95 15.53
CA SER A 20 16.55 2.56 14.37
C SER A 20 17.53 2.41 13.21
N ALA A 21 17.63 1.19 12.66
CA ALA A 21 18.15 1.04 11.32
C ALA A 21 17.32 2.00 10.44
N PRO A 22 17.95 2.91 9.67
CA PRO A 22 17.20 3.82 8.84
C PRO A 22 16.33 2.97 7.92
N VAL A 23 15.00 3.12 8.03
CA VAL A 23 14.07 2.49 7.10
C VAL A 23 14.45 3.01 5.72
N GLU A 24 15.09 2.15 4.94
CA GLU A 24 15.50 2.45 3.59
C GLU A 24 14.21 2.72 2.82
N ARG A 25 13.93 4.00 2.53
CA ARG A 25 12.73 4.36 1.78
C ARG A 25 12.87 3.73 0.42
N GLN A 26 12.04 2.73 0.15
CA GLN A 26 11.95 2.15 -1.17
C GLN A 26 11.60 3.26 -2.17
N LEU A 27 12.40 3.36 -3.23
CA LEU A 27 12.29 4.40 -4.24
C LEU A 27 11.69 3.80 -5.51
N LEU A 28 11.03 4.62 -6.31
CA LEU A 28 10.75 4.30 -7.70
C LEU A 28 12.08 4.41 -8.45
N ALA A 29 12.57 3.28 -8.98
CA ALA A 29 13.84 3.19 -9.70
C ALA A 29 13.77 3.80 -11.12
N ILE A 30 13.23 5.01 -11.22
CA ILE A 30 13.12 5.82 -12.43
C ILE A 30 13.48 7.26 -12.09
N THR A 31 14.18 7.96 -12.99
CA THR A 31 14.50 9.38 -12.79
C THR A 31 13.29 10.27 -13.11
N PRO A 32 13.24 11.53 -12.63
CA PRO A 32 12.21 12.48 -13.02
C PRO A 32 12.11 12.69 -14.54
N SER A 33 13.24 12.73 -15.25
CA SER A 33 13.28 12.84 -16.71
C SER A 33 12.69 11.61 -17.39
N ASP A 34 13.05 10.41 -16.93
CA ASP A 34 12.53 9.15 -17.50
C ASP A 34 11.02 9.04 -17.27
N PHE A 35 10.54 9.44 -16.09
CA PHE A 35 9.11 9.49 -15.80
C PHE A 35 8.37 10.41 -16.78
N ALA A 36 8.87 11.63 -17.01
CA ALA A 36 8.24 12.55 -17.96
C ALA A 36 8.23 11.98 -19.40
N GLN A 37 9.31 11.33 -19.81
CA GLN A 37 9.40 10.66 -21.11
C GLN A 37 8.37 9.51 -21.22
N ARG A 38 8.34 8.60 -20.24
CA ARG A 38 7.41 7.47 -20.22
C ARG A 38 5.95 7.94 -20.16
N PHE A 39 5.67 8.98 -19.38
CA PHE A 39 4.35 9.61 -19.34
C PHE A 39 3.94 10.08 -20.72
N ASN A 40 4.82 10.78 -21.44
CA ASN A 40 4.53 11.27 -22.78
C ASN A 40 4.35 10.14 -23.80
N THR A 41 5.12 9.05 -23.68
CA THR A 41 4.94 7.85 -24.50
C THR A 41 3.56 7.23 -24.26
N VAL A 42 3.19 6.97 -23.00
CA VAL A 42 1.86 6.43 -22.68
C VAL A 42 0.76 7.38 -23.16
N ALA A 43 0.92 8.69 -22.93
CA ALA A 43 -0.04 9.69 -23.34
C ALA A 43 -0.26 9.71 -24.87
N GLN A 44 0.80 9.50 -25.65
CA GLN A 44 0.77 9.39 -27.09
C GLN A 44 0.09 8.10 -27.55
N ASP A 45 0.46 6.97 -26.94
CA ASP A 45 -0.09 5.65 -27.28
C ASP A 45 -1.59 5.59 -27.03
N THR A 46 -2.10 6.29 -26.01
CA THR A 46 -3.53 6.38 -25.71
C THR A 46 -4.23 7.54 -26.42
N GLY A 47 -3.53 8.35 -27.22
CA GLY A 47 -4.11 9.52 -27.90
C GLY A 47 -4.66 10.60 -26.96
N SER A 48 -4.14 10.69 -25.73
CA SER A 48 -4.70 11.56 -24.67
C SER A 48 -4.40 13.06 -24.86
N GLY A 49 -3.39 13.39 -25.66
CA GLY A 49 -2.91 14.76 -25.82
C GLY A 49 -2.29 15.38 -24.56
N LEU A 50 -2.03 14.58 -23.53
CA LEU A 50 -1.33 15.01 -22.32
C LEU A 50 0.17 15.12 -22.58
N THR A 51 0.82 16.08 -21.94
CA THR A 51 2.27 16.23 -22.06
C THR A 51 2.89 16.78 -20.78
N LEU A 52 4.07 16.27 -20.42
CA LEU A 52 4.93 16.81 -19.39
C LEU A 52 6.22 17.34 -20.02
N PRO A 53 6.75 18.48 -19.53
CA PRO A 53 8.09 18.89 -19.87
C PRO A 53 9.10 17.89 -19.29
N SER A 54 10.29 17.83 -19.88
CA SER A 54 11.39 17.08 -19.25
C SER A 54 11.74 17.71 -17.90
N PHE A 55 11.71 16.90 -16.84
CA PHE A 55 12.16 17.33 -15.52
C PHE A 55 13.67 17.19 -15.41
N LYS A 56 14.30 18.13 -14.70
CA LYS A 56 15.73 18.04 -14.40
C LYS A 56 15.98 16.93 -13.38
N VAL A 57 17.15 16.31 -13.47
CA VAL A 57 17.63 15.34 -12.47
C VAL A 57 18.19 16.11 -11.27
N GLU A 58 17.28 16.69 -10.49
CA GLU A 58 17.57 17.48 -9.29
C GLU A 58 16.63 17.05 -8.16
N PRO A 59 17.08 17.08 -6.88
CA PRO A 59 16.26 16.70 -5.75
C PRO A 59 15.08 17.67 -5.53
N GLY A 60 14.03 17.20 -4.86
CA GLY A 60 12.89 18.03 -4.46
C GLY A 60 11.68 17.87 -5.37
N TRP A 61 10.81 18.88 -5.36
CA TRP A 61 9.53 18.85 -6.05
C TRP A 61 9.61 19.44 -7.45
N HIS A 62 9.20 18.64 -8.42
CA HIS A 62 8.94 19.07 -9.79
C HIS A 62 7.44 19.17 -9.99
N ARG A 63 6.98 20.15 -10.78
CA ARG A 63 5.55 20.34 -11.07
C ARG A 63 5.35 20.70 -12.53
N ALA A 64 4.32 20.13 -13.13
CA ALA A 64 3.81 20.53 -14.43
C ALA A 64 2.28 20.40 -14.48
N ALA A 65 1.67 21.05 -15.47
CA ALA A 65 0.24 20.98 -15.73
C ALA A 65 0.02 20.37 -17.12
N PRO A 66 -0.25 19.06 -17.24
CA PRO A 66 -0.44 18.41 -18.55
C PRO A 66 -1.77 18.78 -19.21
N SER A 67 -2.71 19.36 -18.46
CA SER A 67 -3.97 19.89 -18.96
C SER A 67 -4.58 20.91 -17.99
N SER A 68 -5.65 21.60 -18.42
CA SER A 68 -6.41 22.49 -17.54
C SER A 68 -6.91 21.74 -16.31
N GLY A 69 -6.89 22.40 -15.15
CA GLY A 69 -7.40 21.84 -13.90
C GLY A 69 -6.59 20.68 -13.31
N VAL A 70 -5.51 20.21 -13.94
CA VAL A 70 -4.71 19.07 -13.48
C VAL A 70 -3.24 19.46 -13.30
N SER A 71 -2.65 19.08 -12.16
CA SER A 71 -1.22 19.23 -11.87
C SER A 71 -0.61 17.88 -11.56
N VAL A 72 0.55 17.59 -12.15
CA VAL A 72 1.39 16.45 -11.79
C VAL A 72 2.58 16.98 -11.01
N LEU A 73 2.77 16.47 -9.80
CA LEU A 73 3.90 16.74 -8.94
C LEU A 73 4.75 15.47 -8.82
N VAL A 74 6.06 15.61 -8.93
CA VAL A 74 7.01 14.52 -8.82
C VAL A 74 8.03 14.90 -7.76
N ARG A 75 8.11 14.13 -6.67
CA ARG A 75 9.16 14.31 -5.66
C ARG A 75 10.36 13.44 -6.03
N ALA A 76 11.43 14.05 -6.48
CA ALA A 76 12.70 13.38 -6.65
C ALA A 76 13.33 13.10 -5.27
N SER A 77 13.97 11.93 -5.17
CA SER A 77 14.78 11.53 -4.02
C SER A 77 15.91 12.54 -3.76
N ARG A 78 16.57 12.42 -2.59
CA ARG A 78 17.67 13.32 -2.20
C ARG A 78 18.84 13.37 -3.19
N ALA A 79 19.04 12.29 -3.93
CA ALA A 79 20.08 12.22 -4.96
C ALA A 79 19.61 12.73 -6.33
N GLY A 80 18.30 12.92 -6.54
CA GLY A 80 17.71 13.34 -7.83
C GLY A 80 17.52 12.22 -8.86
N TYR A 81 18.19 11.08 -8.71
CA TYR A 81 18.20 9.97 -9.68
C TYR A 81 17.07 8.94 -9.53
N ALA A 82 16.13 9.19 -8.61
CA ALA A 82 15.00 8.31 -8.33
C ALA A 82 13.81 9.14 -7.85
N ILE A 83 12.61 8.59 -7.90
CA ILE A 83 11.38 9.28 -7.45
C ILE A 83 10.91 8.66 -6.13
N ASP A 84 10.56 9.51 -5.17
CA ASP A 84 9.95 9.08 -3.90
C ASP A 84 8.43 8.90 -4.05
N GLU A 85 7.77 9.86 -4.69
CA GLU A 85 6.33 9.85 -4.92
C GLU A 85 5.93 10.72 -6.11
N VAL A 86 4.82 10.35 -6.73
CA VAL A 86 4.12 11.15 -7.74
C VAL A 86 2.74 11.49 -7.20
N VAL A 87 2.34 12.76 -7.32
CA VAL A 87 1.03 13.24 -6.90
C VAL A 87 0.32 13.85 -8.10
N VAL A 88 -0.87 13.36 -8.41
CA VAL A 88 -1.75 13.96 -9.41
C VAL A 88 -2.86 14.70 -8.68
N VAL A 89 -2.91 16.02 -8.83
CA VAL A 89 -3.91 16.90 -8.22
C VAL A 89 -4.88 17.35 -9.30
N CYS A 90 -6.17 17.12 -9.08
CA CYS A 90 -7.23 17.41 -10.01
C CYS A 90 -8.26 18.34 -9.38
N ARG A 91 -8.55 19.44 -10.06
CA ARG A 91 -9.70 20.32 -9.78
C ARG A 91 -10.86 20.09 -10.76
N GLU A 92 -10.55 19.49 -11.92
CA GLU A 92 -11.51 19.16 -12.97
C GLU A 92 -11.53 17.65 -13.22
N VAL A 93 -12.72 17.06 -13.36
CA VAL A 93 -12.89 15.61 -13.42
C VAL A 93 -12.51 15.04 -14.79
N GLU A 94 -12.79 15.77 -15.87
CA GLU A 94 -12.77 15.27 -17.25
C GLU A 94 -11.41 14.68 -17.67
N ARG A 95 -10.31 15.25 -17.16
CA ARG A 95 -8.94 14.77 -17.45
C ARG A 95 -8.22 14.19 -16.25
N CYS A 96 -8.87 14.17 -15.09
CA CYS A 96 -8.25 13.68 -13.86
C CYS A 96 -7.91 12.21 -13.96
N PHE A 97 -8.91 11.39 -14.28
CA PHE A 97 -8.73 9.94 -14.33
C PHE A 97 -7.73 9.53 -15.42
N LEU A 98 -7.82 10.17 -16.59
CA LEU A 98 -6.87 9.95 -17.68
C LEU A 98 -5.43 10.24 -17.24
N THR A 99 -5.19 11.40 -16.61
CA THR A 99 -3.85 11.77 -16.13
C THR A 99 -3.34 10.83 -15.04
N ILE A 100 -4.21 10.39 -14.12
CA ILE A 100 -3.85 9.43 -13.08
C ILE A 100 -3.42 8.09 -13.70
N CYS A 101 -4.19 7.57 -14.66
CA CYS A 101 -3.83 6.32 -15.34
C CYS A 101 -2.54 6.46 -16.14
N THR A 102 -2.35 7.55 -16.87
CA THR A 102 -1.10 7.81 -17.61
C THR A 102 0.10 7.87 -16.66
N ALA A 103 -0.03 8.57 -15.52
CA ALA A 103 1.03 8.62 -14.51
C ALA A 103 1.31 7.25 -13.89
N ALA A 104 0.27 6.47 -13.58
CA ALA A 104 0.43 5.14 -13.02
C ALA A 104 1.16 4.19 -14.00
N LEU A 105 0.74 4.17 -15.27
CA LEU A 105 1.36 3.37 -16.33
C LEU A 105 2.79 3.81 -16.66
N ALA A 106 3.10 5.11 -16.52
CA ALA A 106 4.46 5.61 -16.70
C ALA A 106 5.43 5.11 -15.62
N ILE A 107 4.91 4.80 -14.42
CA ILE A 107 5.67 4.24 -13.31
C ILE A 107 5.75 2.71 -13.45
N ASP A 108 4.62 2.06 -13.72
CA ASP A 108 4.46 0.62 -13.78
C ASP A 108 3.44 0.23 -14.86
N ASP A 109 3.90 -0.48 -15.88
CA ASP A 109 3.11 -0.89 -17.05
C ASP A 109 2.12 -2.03 -16.73
N SER A 110 2.24 -2.67 -15.57
CA SER A 110 1.37 -3.76 -15.11
C SER A 110 0.09 -3.28 -14.43
N VAL A 111 -0.05 -1.97 -14.22
CA VAL A 111 -1.20 -1.36 -13.54
C VAL A 111 -2.50 -1.71 -14.26
N ASN A 112 -3.50 -2.13 -13.48
CA ASN A 112 -4.86 -2.35 -13.98
C ASN A 112 -5.67 -1.04 -13.89
N PRO A 113 -5.97 -0.34 -15.02
CA PRO A 113 -6.64 0.95 -14.98
C PRO A 113 -8.09 0.84 -14.48
N LEU A 114 -8.78 -0.26 -14.78
CA LEU A 114 -10.17 -0.47 -14.37
C LEU A 114 -10.28 -0.64 -12.84
N LEU A 115 -9.34 -1.36 -12.23
CA LEU A 115 -9.28 -1.50 -10.77
C LEU A 115 -8.99 -0.15 -10.10
N LEU A 116 -8.03 0.61 -10.65
CA LEU A 116 -7.70 1.95 -10.17
C LEU A 116 -8.92 2.90 -10.26
N GLN A 117 -9.67 2.85 -11.38
CA GLN A 117 -10.90 3.62 -11.57
C GLN A 117 -11.92 3.35 -10.47
N ARG A 118 -12.24 2.06 -10.27
CA ARG A 118 -13.24 1.63 -9.29
C ARG A 118 -12.85 2.07 -7.89
N PHE A 119 -11.57 1.92 -7.54
CA PHE A 119 -11.05 2.36 -6.26
C PHE A 119 -11.19 3.88 -6.06
N ILE A 120 -10.80 4.68 -7.06
CA ILE A 120 -10.89 6.15 -6.99
C ILE A 120 -12.34 6.58 -6.83
N VAL A 121 -13.25 6.05 -7.65
CA VAL A 121 -14.68 6.37 -7.58
C VAL A 121 -15.25 6.02 -6.21
N ALA A 122 -14.97 4.82 -5.69
CA ALA A 122 -15.48 4.38 -4.39
C ALA A 122 -14.89 5.18 -3.21
N ARG A 123 -13.63 5.63 -3.30
CA ARG A 123 -13.03 6.55 -2.32
C ARG A 123 -13.67 7.94 -2.34
N ILE A 124 -13.89 8.51 -3.53
CA ILE A 124 -14.54 9.82 -3.70
C ILE A 124 -15.99 9.76 -3.22
N ALA A 125 -16.71 8.68 -3.53
CA ALA A 125 -18.07 8.44 -3.06
C ALA A 125 -18.16 8.12 -1.55
N THR A 126 -17.02 8.10 -0.83
CA THR A 126 -16.92 7.75 0.59
C THR A 126 -17.40 6.34 0.96
N GLU A 127 -17.56 5.46 -0.03
CA GLU A 127 -17.90 4.05 0.15
C GLU A 127 -16.74 3.26 0.75
N LEU A 128 -15.52 3.69 0.44
CA LEU A 128 -14.29 3.22 1.07
C LEU A 128 -13.82 4.30 2.04
N GLY A 129 -13.53 3.92 3.30
CA GLY A 129 -12.90 4.83 4.28
C GLY A 129 -11.49 5.27 3.87
N GLU A 130 -10.69 5.80 4.80
CA GLU A 130 -9.31 6.23 4.54
C GLU A 130 -8.35 5.04 4.33
N VAL A 131 -8.47 4.43 3.16
CA VAL A 131 -7.73 3.24 2.75
C VAL A 131 -6.94 3.51 1.47
N GLY A 132 -5.79 2.84 1.34
CA GLY A 132 -5.01 2.82 0.11
C GLY A 132 -5.25 1.53 -0.69
N LEU A 133 -5.13 1.64 -2.01
CA LEU A 133 -5.06 0.48 -2.90
C LEU A 133 -3.59 0.12 -3.11
N VAL A 134 -3.22 -1.14 -2.90
CA VAL A 134 -1.86 -1.63 -3.18
C VAL A 134 -1.90 -2.56 -4.39
N MET A 135 -1.09 -2.25 -5.40
CA MET A 135 -0.91 -3.08 -6.60
C MET A 135 0.54 -3.00 -7.04
N SER A 136 1.13 -4.14 -7.40
CA SER A 136 2.50 -4.21 -7.95
C SER A 136 3.57 -3.50 -7.10
N GLY A 137 3.44 -3.53 -5.78
CA GLY A 137 4.37 -2.86 -4.86
C GLY A 137 4.21 -1.34 -4.77
N LEU A 138 3.18 -0.77 -5.39
CA LEU A 138 2.82 0.64 -5.31
C LEU A 138 1.56 0.83 -4.48
N ALA A 139 1.55 1.87 -3.66
CA ALA A 139 0.39 2.35 -2.94
C ALA A 139 -0.23 3.54 -3.68
N TYR A 140 -1.53 3.45 -3.94
CA TYR A 140 -2.38 4.47 -4.52
C TYR A 140 -3.30 5.01 -3.41
N ILE A 141 -3.12 6.28 -3.06
CA ILE A 141 -3.84 6.90 -1.95
C ILE A 141 -4.64 8.07 -2.49
N VAL A 142 -5.96 8.02 -2.30
CA VAL A 142 -6.88 9.08 -2.71
C VAL A 142 -7.13 10.01 -1.53
N VAL A 143 -6.80 11.28 -1.73
CA VAL A 143 -7.00 12.38 -0.78
C VAL A 143 -8.07 13.31 -1.34
N THR A 144 -9.14 13.49 -0.58
CA THR A 144 -10.26 14.40 -0.86
C THR A 144 -10.43 15.31 0.36
N PRO A 145 -9.77 16.48 0.39
CA PRO A 145 -9.90 17.41 1.50
C PRO A 145 -11.36 17.85 1.63
N LYS A 146 -11.83 18.04 2.86
CA LYS A 146 -13.22 18.47 3.12
C LYS A 146 -13.47 19.93 2.74
N GLU A 147 -12.41 20.75 2.76
CA GLU A 147 -12.48 22.20 2.60
C GLU A 147 -12.00 22.68 1.22
N ASP A 148 -11.52 21.76 0.37
CA ASP A 148 -11.00 22.10 -0.95
C ASP A 148 -11.70 21.33 -2.06
N ASP A 149 -11.93 22.00 -3.19
CA ASP A 149 -12.51 21.40 -4.40
C ASP A 149 -11.42 20.72 -5.26
N TYR A 150 -10.67 19.79 -4.68
CA TYR A 150 -9.75 18.95 -5.45
C TYR A 150 -9.70 17.50 -4.97
N VAL A 151 -9.33 16.62 -5.89
CA VAL A 151 -8.94 15.24 -5.62
C VAL A 151 -7.45 15.12 -5.88
N ALA A 152 -6.71 14.54 -4.94
CA ALA A 152 -5.32 14.18 -5.16
C ALA A 152 -5.13 12.67 -5.08
N VAL A 153 -4.35 12.12 -6.02
CA VAL A 153 -3.91 10.73 -5.98
C VAL A 153 -2.40 10.71 -5.79
N VAL A 154 -1.96 10.11 -4.68
CA VAL A 154 -0.55 9.89 -4.36
C VAL A 154 -0.18 8.46 -4.78
N ILE A 155 0.87 8.34 -5.59
CA ILE A 155 1.47 7.09 -6.05
C ILE A 155 2.88 7.01 -5.46
N ARG A 156 3.15 6.00 -4.65
CA ARG A 156 4.46 5.80 -4.02
C ARG A 156 4.73 4.32 -3.78
N PRO A 157 6.00 3.90 -3.58
CA PRO A 157 6.31 2.55 -3.13
C PRO A 157 5.54 2.19 -1.86
N TYR A 158 4.96 0.99 -1.84
CA TYR A 158 4.31 0.44 -0.67
C TYR A 158 5.38 -0.04 0.31
N LEU A 159 5.47 0.64 1.46
CA LEU A 159 6.25 0.17 2.60
C LEU A 159 5.27 -0.56 3.53
N PRO A 160 5.36 -1.89 3.67
CA PRO A 160 4.63 -2.58 4.72
C PRO A 160 5.09 -1.96 6.04
N GLN A 161 4.17 -1.43 6.83
CA GLN A 161 4.53 -1.11 8.22
C GLN A 161 4.89 -2.43 8.88
N ASP A 162 6.11 -2.53 9.43
CA ASP A 162 6.47 -3.64 10.30
C ASP A 162 5.39 -3.76 11.36
N ARG A 163 4.72 -4.92 11.36
CA ARG A 163 3.62 -5.26 12.26
C ARG A 163 4.16 -5.55 13.66
N SER A 164 4.89 -4.58 14.22
CA SER A 164 5.51 -4.66 15.53
C SER A 164 4.54 -4.08 16.56
N ALA A 165 3.99 -4.99 17.37
CA ALA A 165 3.15 -4.80 18.56
C ALA A 165 1.61 -4.67 18.38
N SER A 166 0.95 -5.83 18.35
CA SER A 166 -0.13 -6.10 19.30
C SER A 166 -0.19 -7.60 19.63
N PRO A 167 0.47 -8.05 20.70
CA PRO A 167 0.18 -9.35 21.30
C PRO A 167 -1.07 -9.18 22.17
N SER A 168 -2.26 -9.19 21.56
CA SER A 168 -3.50 -9.22 22.34
C SER A 168 -4.60 -10.01 21.66
N GLN A 169 -4.24 -11.15 21.07
CA GLN A 169 -5.20 -12.22 20.73
C GLN A 169 -4.48 -13.57 20.79
N ALA A 170 -4.01 -13.95 21.98
CA ALA A 170 -3.69 -15.35 22.27
C ALA A 170 -4.00 -15.62 23.75
N ALA A 171 -4.78 -16.67 23.98
CA ALA A 171 -5.09 -17.29 25.26
C ALA A 171 -6.08 -16.57 26.20
N ARG A 172 -7.37 -16.60 25.82
CA ARG A 172 -8.43 -16.92 26.78
C ARG A 172 -9.25 -18.07 26.23
N GLU A 173 -8.75 -19.27 26.46
CA GLU A 173 -9.55 -20.50 26.35
C GLU A 173 -10.11 -20.79 27.76
N PRO A 174 -11.43 -20.97 27.92
CA PRO A 174 -11.99 -21.48 29.17
C PRO A 174 -11.82 -23.01 29.25
N PRO A 175 -11.76 -23.60 30.46
CA PRO A 175 -11.53 -25.03 30.62
C PRO A 175 -12.85 -25.80 30.45
N ASP A 176 -12.87 -26.80 29.58
CA ASP A 176 -13.94 -27.80 29.55
C ASP A 176 -13.37 -29.18 29.92
N ASP A 177 -13.63 -29.56 31.16
CA ASP A 177 -13.63 -30.94 31.65
C ASP A 177 -14.88 -31.66 31.12
N ALA A 178 -14.74 -32.77 30.38
CA ALA A 178 -15.63 -33.93 30.48
C ALA A 178 -15.12 -35.14 29.66
N HIS A 179 -14.92 -36.26 30.36
CA HIS A 179 -14.66 -37.60 29.84
C HIS A 179 -15.85 -38.20 29.04
N PRO A 180 -15.62 -39.19 28.15
CA PRO A 180 -16.67 -39.93 27.42
C PRO A 180 -17.08 -41.24 28.13
N PRO A 181 -18.22 -41.89 27.73
CA PRO A 181 -18.07 -43.29 27.27
C PRO A 181 -19.07 -43.81 26.21
N GLN A 182 -18.51 -44.65 25.32
CA GLN A 182 -18.88 -46.01 24.85
C GLN A 182 -20.27 -46.45 24.26
N HIS A 183 -20.13 -47.09 23.07
CA HIS A 183 -20.63 -48.39 22.55
C HIS A 183 -22.09 -48.72 22.16
N GLY A 184 -22.22 -49.36 20.98
CA GLY A 184 -23.27 -50.32 20.56
C GLY A 184 -23.70 -50.19 19.08
N HIS A 185 -23.01 -50.77 18.09
CA HIS A 185 -23.19 -52.09 17.41
C HIS A 185 -24.51 -52.33 16.62
N PHE A 186 -24.41 -52.50 15.28
CA PHE A 186 -25.01 -53.55 14.41
C PHE A 186 -24.90 -53.14 12.91
N GLY A 187 -24.26 -53.97 12.06
CA GLY A 187 -24.19 -53.81 10.58
C GLY A 187 -25.29 -54.61 9.85
N PRO A 188 -25.11 -55.10 8.60
CA PRO A 188 -24.22 -54.69 7.49
C PRO A 188 -24.94 -54.61 6.12
N HIS A 189 -24.31 -54.06 5.05
CA HIS A 189 -24.19 -54.71 3.72
C HIS A 189 -23.57 -53.80 2.62
N ALA A 190 -22.63 -54.41 1.89
CA ALA A 190 -22.35 -54.32 0.44
C ALA A 190 -21.75 -53.03 -0.17
N THR A 191 -20.42 -53.08 -0.40
CA THR A 191 -19.73 -52.57 -1.61
C THR A 191 -19.90 -53.57 -2.78
N PRO A 192 -19.43 -53.35 -4.04
CA PRO A 192 -18.58 -52.28 -4.59
C PRO A 192 -19.01 -51.75 -5.98
N HIS A 193 -18.38 -50.67 -6.49
CA HIS A 193 -17.73 -50.68 -7.82
C HIS A 193 -16.96 -49.39 -8.09
N ALA A 194 -15.76 -49.59 -8.63
CA ALA A 194 -14.76 -48.60 -9.00
C ALA A 194 -15.01 -48.00 -10.39
N ALA A 195 -14.55 -46.76 -10.59
CA ALA A 195 -14.12 -46.21 -11.88
C ALA A 195 -13.09 -45.08 -11.67
N PRO A 196 -12.22 -44.79 -12.66
CA PRO A 196 -10.83 -44.37 -12.44
C PRO A 196 -10.50 -42.89 -12.78
N HIS A 197 -9.27 -42.50 -12.41
CA HIS A 197 -8.36 -41.44 -12.91
C HIS A 197 -8.86 -40.50 -14.03
N GLY A 198 -8.59 -39.19 -14.08
CA GLY A 198 -7.72 -38.30 -13.31
C GLY A 198 -7.64 -36.97 -14.09
N VAL A 199 -7.75 -35.83 -13.40
CA VAL A 199 -7.57 -34.49 -13.97
C VAL A 199 -6.80 -33.67 -12.93
N PRO A 200 -5.57 -33.18 -13.22
CA PRO A 200 -4.96 -32.18 -12.37
C PRO A 200 -5.46 -30.79 -12.79
N LEU A 201 -6.38 -30.24 -12.00
CA LEU A 201 -6.64 -28.80 -11.95
C LEU A 201 -5.47 -28.13 -11.21
N HIS A 202 -4.68 -27.33 -11.94
CA HIS A 202 -3.87 -26.27 -11.33
C HIS A 202 -4.78 -25.08 -11.02
N PRO A 203 -4.84 -24.60 -9.76
CA PRO A 203 -5.42 -23.31 -9.48
C PRO A 203 -4.31 -22.25 -9.56
N HIS A 204 -4.29 -21.46 -10.64
CA HIS A 204 -3.76 -20.11 -10.54
C HIS A 204 -4.76 -19.31 -9.69
N GLY A 205 -4.42 -19.13 -8.41
CA GLY A 205 -5.18 -18.27 -7.52
C GLY A 205 -5.14 -16.81 -8.00
N PRO A 206 -6.23 -16.04 -7.86
CA PRO A 206 -6.23 -14.63 -8.21
C PRO A 206 -5.37 -13.84 -7.22
N LEU A 207 -4.51 -12.96 -7.74
CA LEU A 207 -3.87 -11.89 -6.97
C LEU A 207 -4.99 -10.96 -6.45
N THR A 208 -5.46 -11.21 -5.22
CA THR A 208 -6.42 -10.34 -4.57
C THR A 208 -5.73 -9.04 -4.16
N PRO A 209 -6.19 -7.87 -4.63
CA PRO A 209 -5.68 -6.60 -4.13
C PRO A 209 -5.95 -6.48 -2.63
N THR A 210 -4.94 -6.07 -1.87
CA THR A 210 -5.08 -5.86 -0.43
C THR A 210 -5.47 -4.40 -0.18
N VAL A 211 -6.63 -4.20 0.45
CA VAL A 211 -7.05 -2.90 0.98
C VAL A 211 -6.44 -2.75 2.37
N VAL A 212 -5.59 -1.74 2.55
CA VAL A 212 -4.95 -1.47 3.86
C VAL A 212 -5.55 -0.18 4.41
N GLY A 213 -6.17 -0.27 5.59
CA GLY A 213 -6.74 0.87 6.30
C GLY A 213 -5.81 1.47 7.33
N GLN A 214 -5.86 2.80 7.48
CA GLN A 214 -5.35 3.49 8.66
C GLN A 214 -6.53 3.89 9.54
N THR A 215 -6.66 3.30 10.72
CA THR A 215 -7.54 3.81 11.77
C THR A 215 -6.83 4.92 12.51
N ALA A 216 -7.26 6.16 12.30
CA ALA A 216 -6.87 7.29 13.15
C ALA A 216 -7.39 7.06 14.59
N PRO A 217 -6.60 7.39 15.63
CA PRO A 217 -7.09 7.33 17.00
C PRO A 217 -8.11 8.44 17.25
N PRO A 218 -9.12 8.22 18.12
CA PRO A 218 -10.06 9.26 18.48
C PRO A 218 -9.34 10.37 19.23
N GLN A 219 -9.46 11.61 18.74
CA GLN A 219 -9.13 12.80 19.54
C GLN A 219 -10.07 12.84 20.74
N GLN A 220 -9.53 12.69 21.94
CA GLN A 220 -10.21 13.04 23.17
C GLN A 220 -10.10 14.56 23.35
N SER A 221 -11.27 15.15 23.56
CA SER A 221 -11.61 16.54 23.88
C SER A 221 -10.97 17.07 25.15
#